data_AF-A0A7Y6E0M9-F1
#
_entry.id   AF-A0A7Y6E0M9-F1
#
_cell.length_a   1.000
_cell.length_b   1.000
_cell.length_c   1.000
_cell.angle_alpha   90.00
_cell.angle_beta   90.00
_cell.angle_gamma   90.00
#
_symmetry.space_group_name_H-M   'P 1'
#
loop_
_entity.id
_entity.type
_entity.pdbx_description
1 polymer ?
#
loop_
_entity_poly.entity_id
_entity_poly.type
_entity_poly.pdbx_seq_one_letter_code
_entity_poly.pdbx_strand_id
1 'polypeptide(L)'
;MRLHRLDMTAFGPFGATQSVDFDALSLAGLFLLHGPTGAGKTSVLDAVCYALYGSVPGARQTGQGMTLRSDHAAPGTRTEVALELSVSGRRLEITRQPPWERPKKRGSGTTLDKAQSWLREYDAQTATWKDLSRSHQEIGEEITQLLGMSREQFCQVVLLPQGDFARFLRA
;
A
#
# COMPACT_ATOMS: atom_id res chain seq x y z
N MET A 1 -5.07 13.22 7.90
CA MET A 1 -4.12 12.43 7.10
C MET A 1 -3.96 13.08 5.73
N ARG A 2 -2.75 13.12 5.17
CA ARG A 2 -2.46 13.56 3.80
C ARG A 2 -1.51 12.56 3.15
N LEU A 3 -1.82 12.08 1.95
CA LEU A 3 -0.91 11.26 1.16
C LEU A 3 0.02 12.17 0.37
N HIS A 4 1.30 11.81 0.26
CA HIS A 4 2.30 12.56 -0.51
C HIS A 4 2.70 11.79 -1.75
N ARG A 5 3.10 10.53 -1.59
CA ARG A 5 3.60 9.70 -2.67
C ARG A 5 3.26 8.23 -2.44
N LEU A 6 2.93 7.54 -3.52
CA LEU A 6 2.74 6.09 -3.53
C LEU A 6 3.55 5.49 -4.67
N ASP A 7 4.44 4.56 -4.34
CA ASP A 7 5.15 3.73 -5.32
C ASP A 7 4.64 2.28 -5.19
N MET A 8 4.29 1.67 -6.32
CA MET A 8 3.80 0.29 -6.39
C MET A 8 4.59 -0.46 -7.43
N THR A 9 5.21 -1.58 -7.05
CA THR A 9 5.99 -2.42 -7.93
C THR A 9 5.41 -3.83 -7.95
N ALA A 10 5.22 -4.41 -9.13
CA ALA A 10 4.71 -5.77 -9.31
C ALA A 10 3.41 -6.03 -8.50
N PHE A 11 2.48 -5.08 -8.52
CA PHE A 11 1.26 -5.05 -7.71
C PHE A 11 0.00 -4.94 -8.59
N GLY A 12 -0.95 -5.86 -8.42
CA GLY A 12 -2.19 -5.88 -9.22
C GLY A 12 -1.90 -6.00 -10.73
N PRO A 13 -2.42 -5.10 -11.60
CA PRO A 13 -2.13 -5.14 -13.03
C PRO A 13 -0.76 -4.53 -13.39
N PHE A 14 -0.03 -3.95 -12.43
CA PHE A 14 1.21 -3.24 -12.69
C PHE A 14 2.42 -4.17 -12.56
N GLY A 15 2.99 -4.62 -13.68
CA GLY A 15 4.20 -5.46 -13.69
C GLY A 15 5.49 -4.69 -13.35
N ALA A 16 5.54 -3.41 -13.70
CA ALA A 16 6.64 -2.49 -13.40
C ALA A 16 6.27 -1.53 -12.25
N THR A 17 7.24 -0.73 -11.81
CA THR A 17 6.99 0.32 -10.82
C THR A 17 6.10 1.42 -11.40
N GLN A 18 5.06 1.80 -10.67
CA GLN A 18 4.21 2.96 -10.93
C GLN A 18 4.26 3.89 -9.73
N SER A 19 4.37 5.19 -10.00
CA SER A 19 4.48 6.24 -8.98
C SER A 19 3.30 7.19 -9.11
N VAL A 20 2.66 7.50 -7.98
CA VAL A 20 1.61 8.51 -7.87
C VAL A 20 2.09 9.60 -6.93
N ASP A 21 2.24 10.80 -7.46
CA ASP A 21 2.53 12.01 -6.69
C ASP A 21 1.22 12.68 -6.29
N PHE A 22 0.79 12.46 -5.05
CA PHE A 22 -0.44 13.06 -4.52
C PHE A 22 -0.26 14.53 -4.20
N ASP A 23 0.96 15.02 -3.94
CA ASP A 23 1.19 16.44 -3.72
C ASP A 23 0.96 17.22 -5.02
N ALA A 24 1.45 16.73 -6.15
CA ALA A 24 1.17 17.31 -7.46
C ALA A 24 -0.34 17.29 -7.81
N LEU A 25 -1.04 16.19 -7.49
CA LEU A 25 -2.47 16.05 -7.76
C LEU A 25 -3.36 16.89 -6.82
N SER A 26 -2.94 17.07 -5.57
CA SER A 26 -3.73 17.75 -4.54
C SER A 26 -3.67 19.28 -4.62
N LEU A 27 -2.78 19.86 -5.45
CA LEU A 27 -2.74 21.31 -5.71
C LEU A 27 -4.10 21.86 -6.17
N ALA A 28 -4.90 21.06 -6.86
CA ALA A 28 -6.23 21.43 -7.33
C ALA A 28 -7.37 21.13 -6.34
N GLY A 29 -7.08 20.54 -5.17
CA GLY A 29 -8.05 20.12 -4.16
C GLY A 29 -8.89 18.89 -4.52
N LEU A 30 -9.11 18.62 -5.81
CA LEU A 30 -9.81 17.44 -6.34
C LEU A 30 -9.05 16.89 -7.55
N PHE A 31 -8.90 15.58 -7.62
CA PHE A 31 -8.34 14.89 -8.78
C PHE A 31 -9.19 13.67 -9.16
N LEU A 32 -9.08 13.25 -10.43
CA LEU A 32 -9.83 12.14 -10.99
C LEU A 32 -8.89 11.03 -11.45
N LEU A 33 -9.11 9.83 -10.94
CA LEU A 33 -8.52 8.60 -11.49
C LEU A 33 -9.45 8.07 -12.60
N HIS A 34 -9.10 8.33 -13.86
CA HIS A 34 -9.86 7.86 -15.03
C HIS A 34 -9.12 6.75 -15.80
N GLY A 35 -9.87 5.93 -16.54
CA GLY A 35 -9.31 4.85 -17.37
C GLY A 35 -10.30 3.71 -17.56
N PRO A 36 -10.07 2.79 -18.51
CA PRO A 36 -10.95 1.67 -18.76
C PRO A 36 -11.05 0.72 -17.55
N THR A 37 -12.08 -0.13 -17.52
CA THR A 37 -12.17 -1.23 -16.56
C THR A 37 -10.94 -2.13 -16.71
N GLY A 38 -10.35 -2.54 -15.58
CA GLY A 38 -9.10 -3.31 -15.57
C GLY A 38 -7.81 -2.48 -15.62
N ALA A 39 -7.87 -1.16 -15.83
CA ALA A 39 -6.68 -0.30 -15.89
C ALA A 39 -5.92 -0.13 -14.54
N GLY A 40 -6.38 -0.76 -13.46
CA GLY A 40 -5.72 -0.69 -12.15
C GLY A 40 -6.12 0.49 -11.25
N LYS A 41 -7.20 1.22 -11.58
CA LYS A 41 -7.73 2.30 -10.72
C LYS A 41 -7.98 1.82 -9.28
N THR A 42 -8.66 0.69 -9.13
CA THR A 42 -8.90 0.07 -7.82
C THR A 42 -7.59 -0.40 -7.18
N SER A 43 -6.61 -0.83 -7.96
CA SER A 43 -5.32 -1.29 -7.44
C SER A 43 -4.50 -0.16 -6.81
N VAL A 44 -4.60 1.07 -7.32
CA VAL A 44 -4.03 2.27 -6.65
C VAL A 44 -4.61 2.43 -5.25
N LEU A 45 -5.93 2.30 -5.12
CA LEU A 45 -6.63 2.40 -3.84
C LEU A 45 -6.31 1.22 -2.91
N ASP A 46 -6.25 0.01 -3.45
CA ASP A 46 -5.85 -1.18 -2.71
C ASP A 46 -4.42 -1.07 -2.16
N ALA A 47 -3.50 -0.46 -2.92
CA ALA A 47 -2.12 -0.26 -2.48
C ALA A 47 -2.03 0.71 -1.30
N VAL A 48 -2.81 1.79 -1.30
CA VAL A 48 -2.90 2.69 -0.12
C VAL A 48 -3.37 1.92 1.10
N CYS A 49 -4.46 1.15 0.98
CA CYS A 49 -4.96 0.32 2.08
C CYS A 49 -3.92 -0.72 2.53
N TYR A 50 -3.24 -1.38 1.59
CA TYR A 50 -2.23 -2.37 1.89
C TYR A 50 -1.04 -1.76 2.64
N ALA A 51 -0.55 -0.60 2.22
CA ALA A 51 0.53 0.09 2.91
C ALA A 51 0.15 0.45 4.35
N LEU A 52 -1.07 0.97 4.57
CA LEU A 52 -1.53 1.34 5.90
C LEU A 52 -1.77 0.12 6.80
N TYR A 53 -2.51 -0.88 6.31
CA TYR A 53 -3.09 -1.94 7.15
C TYR A 53 -2.55 -3.35 6.86
N GLY A 54 -1.59 -3.51 5.95
CA GLY A 54 -1.04 -4.81 5.55
C GLY A 54 -2.03 -5.71 4.81
N SER A 55 -3.21 -5.19 4.43
CA SER A 55 -4.27 -5.94 3.77
C SER A 55 -5.12 -5.04 2.86
N VAL A 56 -5.78 -5.63 1.87
CA VAL A 56 -6.63 -4.91 0.90
C VAL A 56 -8.12 -5.03 1.23
N PRO A 57 -8.98 -4.10 0.78
CA PRO A 57 -10.43 -4.16 1.01
C PRO A 57 -11.13 -5.32 0.27
N GLY A 58 -12.23 -5.80 0.85
CA GLY A 58 -13.16 -6.75 0.22
C GLY A 58 -12.70 -8.22 0.18
N ALA A 59 -13.36 -9.02 -0.67
CA ALA A 59 -13.16 -10.47 -0.81
C ALA A 59 -11.79 -10.88 -1.40
N ARG A 60 -10.97 -9.90 -1.82
CA ARG A 60 -9.61 -10.11 -2.36
C ARG A 60 -8.56 -10.46 -1.28
N GLN A 61 -9.02 -10.67 -0.04
CA GLN A 61 -8.22 -11.11 1.12
C GLN A 61 -7.76 -12.56 1.04
N THR A 62 -8.21 -13.35 0.07
CA THR A 62 -7.82 -14.76 -0.03
C THR A 62 -6.33 -14.87 -0.42
N GLY A 63 -5.51 -15.49 0.45
CA GLY A 63 -4.16 -15.95 0.08
C GLY A 63 -2.95 -15.20 0.65
N GLN A 64 -3.02 -14.64 1.87
CA GLN A 64 -1.85 -14.06 2.58
C GLN A 64 -1.00 -13.05 1.75
N GLY A 65 -1.64 -12.30 0.84
CA GLY A 65 -0.97 -11.32 -0.02
C GLY A 65 -0.27 -11.90 -1.27
N MET A 66 -0.24 -13.22 -1.47
CA MET A 66 0.27 -13.82 -2.73
C MET A 66 -0.54 -13.39 -3.95
N THR A 67 -1.83 -13.14 -3.77
CA THR A 67 -2.76 -12.64 -4.81
C THR A 67 -2.55 -11.17 -5.17
N LEU A 68 -1.68 -10.44 -4.46
CA LEU A 68 -1.38 -9.04 -4.75
C LEU A 68 -0.28 -8.88 -5.80
N ARG A 69 0.51 -9.92 -6.06
CA ARG A 69 1.56 -9.91 -7.08
C ARG A 69 0.95 -9.79 -8.47
N SER A 70 1.55 -8.98 -9.33
CA SER A 70 1.20 -8.90 -10.74
C SER A 70 1.72 -10.09 -11.53
N ASP A 71 0.84 -10.72 -12.33
CA ASP A 71 1.22 -11.74 -13.31
C ASP A 71 2.06 -11.18 -14.47
N HIS A 72 2.03 -9.85 -14.66
CA HIS A 72 2.85 -9.16 -15.66
C HIS A 72 4.26 -8.84 -15.15
N ALA A 73 4.57 -9.13 -13.89
CA ALA A 73 5.87 -8.85 -13.30
C ALA A 73 6.92 -9.88 -13.73
N ALA A 74 8.12 -9.41 -14.08
CA ALA A 74 9.24 -10.30 -14.35
C ALA A 74 9.52 -11.21 -13.12
N PRO A 75 9.98 -12.46 -13.32
CA PRO A 75 10.17 -13.42 -12.23
C PRO A 75 11.12 -12.96 -11.11
N GLY A 76 12.03 -12.03 -11.40
CA GLY A 76 12.95 -11.44 -10.43
C GLY A 76 12.49 -10.14 -9.78
N THR A 77 11.35 -9.57 -10.22
CA THR A 77 10.82 -8.32 -9.66
C THR A 77 10.00 -8.63 -8.43
N ARG A 78 10.39 -8.11 -7.27
CA ARG A 78 9.66 -8.29 -6.02
C ARG A 78 8.46 -7.35 -5.94
N THR A 79 7.36 -7.84 -5.38
CA THR A 79 6.19 -7.00 -5.09
C THR A 79 6.48 -6.10 -3.90
N GLU A 80 6.21 -4.80 -4.06
CA GLU A 80 6.46 -3.79 -3.05
C GLU A 80 5.44 -2.66 -3.18
N VAL A 81 5.00 -2.14 -2.04
CA VAL A 81 4.27 -0.88 -1.96
C VAL A 81 4.95 0.02 -0.94
N ALA A 82 5.30 1.24 -1.35
CA ALA A 82 5.81 2.29 -0.48
C ALA A 82 4.83 3.46 -0.47
N LEU A 83 4.41 3.88 0.71
CA LEU A 83 3.49 5.00 0.91
C LEU A 83 4.11 6.04 1.83
N GLU A 84 4.20 7.25 1.33
CA GLU A 84 4.56 8.43 2.10
C GLU A 84 3.31 9.24 2.47
N LEU A 85 3.16 9.57 3.75
CA LEU A 85 2.01 10.29 4.27
C LEU A 85 2.34 11.17 5.46
N SER A 86 1.52 12.19 5.69
CA SER A 86 1.46 12.93 6.95
C SER A 86 0.21 12.54 7.75
N VAL A 87 0.40 12.16 9.00
CA VAL A 87 -0.68 11.78 9.94
C VAL A 87 -0.31 12.25 11.35
N SER A 88 -1.27 12.84 12.06
CA SER A 88 -1.09 13.31 13.44
C SER A 88 0.19 14.14 13.66
N GLY A 89 0.48 15.03 12.70
CA GLY A 89 1.65 15.94 12.73
C GLY A 89 2.98 15.31 12.32
N ARG A 90 3.02 14.02 11.98
CA ARG A 90 4.23 13.27 11.63
C ARG A 90 4.23 12.91 10.16
N ARG A 91 5.40 12.97 9.51
CA ARG A 91 5.60 12.55 8.12
C ARG A 91 6.30 11.20 8.11
N LEU A 92 5.60 10.18 7.64
CA LEU A 92 5.99 8.79 7.70
C LEU A 92 6.11 8.21 6.30
N GLU A 93 6.94 7.19 6.16
CA GLU A 93 7.00 6.33 4.99
C GLU A 93 6.89 4.87 5.43
N ILE A 94 5.93 4.17 4.83
CA ILE A 94 5.65 2.77 5.10
C ILE A 94 5.97 1.98 3.85
N THR A 95 6.90 1.02 3.94
CA THR A 95 7.19 0.08 2.85
C THR A 95 6.74 -1.30 3.27
N ARG A 96 5.97 -1.99 2.40
CA ARG A 96 5.53 -3.37 2.62
C ARG A 96 5.81 -4.25 1.41
N GLN A 97 6.34 -5.43 1.70
CA GLN A 97 6.58 -6.49 0.74
C GLN A 97 5.86 -7.76 1.23
N PRO A 98 4.92 -8.33 0.46
CA PRO A 98 4.27 -9.59 0.82
C PRO A 98 5.26 -10.77 0.74
N PRO A 99 4.88 -11.96 1.24
CA PRO A 99 5.63 -13.19 0.98
C PRO A 99 5.78 -13.41 -0.52
N TRP A 100 6.95 -13.87 -0.95
CA TRP A 100 7.27 -14.01 -2.37
C TRP A 100 8.00 -15.30 -2.66
N GLU A 101 7.45 -16.09 -3.59
CA GLU A 101 8.17 -17.20 -4.20
C GLU A 101 9.10 -16.65 -5.28
N ARG A 102 10.40 -16.59 -4.97
CA ARG A 102 11.41 -16.17 -5.94
C ARG A 102 12.18 -17.36 -6.50
N PRO A 103 12.71 -17.25 -7.72
CA PRO A 103 13.67 -18.22 -8.23
C PRO A 103 14.88 -18.38 -7.29
N LYS A 104 15.34 -19.62 -7.11
CA LYS A 104 16.57 -19.87 -6.36
C LYS A 104 17.76 -19.26 -7.10
N LYS A 105 18.73 -18.72 -6.34
CA LYS A 105 19.98 -18.17 -6.90
C LYS A 105 20.88 -19.27 -7.50
N ARG A 106 20.69 -20.53 -7.08
CA ARG A 106 21.42 -21.72 -7.53
C ARG A 106 20.44 -22.90 -7.62
N GLY A 107 20.57 -23.70 -8.67
CA GLY A 107 19.67 -24.83 -8.95
C GLY A 107 18.32 -24.42 -9.55
N SER A 108 17.41 -25.39 -9.70
CA SER A 108 16.05 -25.18 -10.21
C SER A 108 15.03 -24.99 -9.08
N GLY A 109 13.89 -24.37 -9.40
CA GLY A 109 12.76 -24.16 -8.50
C GLY A 109 12.74 -22.81 -7.78
N THR A 110 11.76 -22.64 -6.90
CA THR A 110 11.52 -21.41 -6.14
C THR A 110 11.86 -21.57 -4.65
N THR A 111 11.98 -20.45 -3.95
CA THR A 111 12.10 -20.38 -2.49
C THR A 111 11.22 -19.25 -1.97
N LEU A 112 10.61 -19.46 -0.81
CA LEU A 112 9.73 -18.48 -0.18
C LEU A 112 10.54 -17.49 0.65
N ASP A 113 10.58 -16.24 0.20
CA ASP A 113 10.99 -15.12 1.03
C ASP A 113 9.79 -14.65 1.87
N LYS A 114 10.01 -14.44 3.17
CA LYS A 114 8.98 -13.97 4.09
C LYS A 114 8.58 -12.52 3.79
N ALA A 115 7.39 -12.13 4.23
CA ALA A 115 6.95 -10.75 4.20
C ALA A 115 7.92 -9.83 4.96
N GLN A 116 8.13 -8.62 4.45
CA GLN A 116 8.96 -7.60 5.09
C GLN A 116 8.21 -6.27 5.14
N SER A 117 8.43 -5.51 6.21
CA SER A 117 7.88 -4.17 6.38
C SER A 117 8.94 -3.25 6.96
N TRP A 118 8.84 -1.97 6.63
CA TRP A 118 9.66 -0.90 7.19
C TRP A 118 8.79 0.32 7.46
N LEU A 119 9.08 1.00 8.56
CA LEU A 119 8.53 2.30 8.88
C LEU A 119 9.68 3.27 9.10
N ARG A 120 9.60 4.42 8.43
CA ARG A 120 10.54 5.53 8.57
C ARG A 120 9.79 6.81 8.88
N GLU A 121 10.43 7.71 9.59
CA GLU A 121 9.92 9.05 9.87
C GLU A 121 10.87 10.12 9.34
N TYR A 122 10.29 11.17 8.76
CA TYR A 122 11.04 12.29 8.23
C TYR A 122 11.34 13.29 9.35
N ASP A 123 12.63 13.51 9.61
CA ASP A 123 13.10 14.54 10.52
C ASP A 123 13.26 15.86 9.75
N ALA A 124 12.39 16.83 10.07
CA ALA A 124 12.41 18.14 9.45
C ALA A 124 13.65 18.99 9.81
N GLN A 125 14.31 18.74 10.94
CA GLN A 125 15.51 19.48 11.36
C GLN A 125 16.72 19.04 10.57
N THR A 126 16.86 17.74 10.33
CA THR A 126 18.00 17.17 9.58
C THR A 126 17.70 16.93 8.11
N ALA A 127 16.44 17.10 7.68
CA ALA A 127 15.96 16.80 6.33
C ALA A 127 16.27 15.36 5.88
N THR A 128 16.16 14.39 6.81
CA THR A 128 16.50 12.99 6.57
C THR A 128 15.43 12.04 7.10
N TRP A 129 15.36 10.86 6.49
CA TRP A 129 14.54 9.75 6.98
C TRP A 129 15.27 8.96 8.06
N LYS A 130 14.57 8.67 9.15
CA LYS A 130 15.04 7.83 10.27
C LYS A 130 14.23 6.55 10.33
N ASP A 131 14.92 5.40 10.40
CA ASP A 131 14.28 4.10 10.59
C ASP A 131 13.61 4.04 11.97
N LEU A 132 12.33 3.65 12.02
CA LEU A 132 11.56 3.47 13.26
C LEU A 132 11.37 2.00 13.62
N SER A 133 10.87 1.20 12.68
CA SER A 133 10.60 -0.23 12.92
C SER A 133 10.70 -1.06 11.64
N ARG A 134 10.91 -2.36 11.83
CA ARG A 134 10.84 -3.41 10.80
C ARG A 134 9.85 -4.53 11.16
N SER A 135 9.11 -4.36 12.27
CA SER A 135 8.15 -5.34 12.77
C SER A 135 6.77 -5.07 12.17
N HIS A 136 6.18 -6.08 11.52
CA HIS A 136 4.83 -5.97 10.94
C HIS A 136 3.78 -5.55 11.97
N GLN A 137 3.91 -6.09 13.19
CA GLN A 137 2.97 -5.84 14.28
C GLN A 137 3.12 -4.42 14.81
N GLU A 138 4.34 -4.00 15.18
CA GLU A 138 4.59 -2.65 15.71
C GLU A 138 4.17 -1.57 14.72
N ILE A 139 4.49 -1.76 13.43
CA ILE A 139 4.07 -0.84 12.37
C ILE A 139 2.54 -0.80 12.26
N GLY A 140 1.87 -1.95 12.33
CA GLY A 140 0.40 -2.00 12.27
C GLY A 140 -0.26 -1.30 13.46
N GLU A 141 0.25 -1.51 14.68
CA GLU A 141 -0.23 -0.87 15.91
C GLU A 141 -0.02 0.64 15.85
N GLU A 142 1.18 1.09 15.49
CA GLU A 142 1.54 2.50 15.34
C GLU A 142 0.62 3.22 14.35
N ILE A 143 0.46 2.67 13.14
CA ILE A 143 -0.38 3.29 12.11
C ILE A 143 -1.86 3.30 12.53
N THR A 144 -2.34 2.23 13.18
CA THR A 144 -3.72 2.18 13.68
C THR A 144 -3.97 3.23 14.76
N GLN A 145 -3.04 3.41 15.69
CA GLN A 145 -3.12 4.44 16.72
C GLN A 145 -3.10 5.85 16.13
N LEU A 146 -2.21 6.12 15.17
CA LEU A 146 -2.10 7.43 14.53
C LEU A 146 -3.33 7.79 13.69
N LEU A 147 -3.93 6.81 13.00
CA LEU A 147 -5.15 7.01 12.20
C LEU A 147 -6.42 7.06 13.07
N GLY A 148 -6.40 6.43 14.25
CA GLY A 148 -7.53 6.37 15.17
C GLY A 148 -8.72 5.56 14.65
N MET A 149 -8.52 4.72 13.62
CA MET A 149 -9.57 3.92 13.02
C MET A 149 -9.05 2.59 12.46
N SER A 150 -9.89 1.57 12.55
CA SER A 150 -9.64 0.26 11.93
C SER A 150 -9.67 0.38 10.40
N ARG A 151 -9.13 -0.65 9.72
CA ARG A 151 -9.19 -0.75 8.26
C ARG A 151 -10.63 -0.71 7.75
N GLU A 152 -11.55 -1.41 8.41
CA GLU A 152 -12.96 -1.47 8.03
C GLU A 152 -13.58 -0.07 8.08
N GLN A 153 -13.29 0.69 9.13
CA GLN A 153 -13.75 2.07 9.28
C GLN A 153 -13.13 2.96 8.20
N PHE A 154 -11.82 2.84 7.94
CA PHE A 154 -11.14 3.58 6.87
C PHE A 154 -11.77 3.32 5.50
N CYS A 155 -12.11 2.07 5.19
CA CYS A 155 -12.77 1.69 3.94
C CYS A 155 -14.24 2.13 3.87
N GLN A 156 -14.84 2.55 4.98
CA GLN A 156 -16.20 3.07 5.02
C GLN A 156 -16.25 4.60 4.91
N VAL A 157 -15.23 5.30 5.39
CA VAL A 157 -15.28 6.77 5.54
C VAL A 157 -14.24 7.54 4.72
N VAL A 158 -13.09 6.93 4.40
CA VAL A 158 -11.99 7.60 3.68
C VAL A 158 -11.87 7.07 2.26
N LEU A 159 -11.85 5.75 2.10
CA LEU A 159 -11.67 5.08 0.81
C LEU A 159 -12.86 4.16 0.57
N LEU A 160 -13.88 4.67 -0.10
CA LEU A 160 -15.09 3.92 -0.43
C LEU A 160 -14.82 3.00 -1.63
N PRO A 161 -14.72 1.67 -1.45
CA PRO A 161 -14.51 0.75 -2.57
C PRO A 161 -15.74 0.72 -3.47
N GLN A 162 -15.51 0.43 -4.75
CA GLN A 162 -16.58 0.30 -5.73
C GLN A 162 -17.60 -0.76 -5.28
N GLY A 163 -18.87 -0.39 -5.17
CA GLY A 163 -19.97 -1.29 -4.77
C GLY A 163 -20.35 -1.24 -3.28
N ASP A 164 -19.48 -0.72 -2.41
CA ASP A 164 -19.71 -0.70 -0.95
C ASP A 164 -20.37 0.59 -0.44
N PHE A 165 -20.59 1.59 -1.31
CA PHE A 165 -21.27 2.85 -0.96
C PHE A 165 -22.69 2.62 -0.42
N ALA A 166 -23.43 1.65 -0.98
CA ALA A 166 -24.76 1.32 -0.49
C ALA A 166 -24.76 0.77 0.94
N ARG A 167 -23.64 0.18 1.39
CA ARG A 167 -23.48 -0.30 2.77
C ARG A 167 -23.31 0.85 3.75
N PHE A 168 -22.67 1.95 3.34
CA PHE A 168 -22.58 3.17 4.13
C PHE A 168 -23.96 3.82 4.33
N LEU A 169 -24.78 3.90 3.26
CA LEU A 169 -26.12 4.51 3.33
C LEU A 169 -27.16 3.71 4.12
N ARG A 170 -26.89 2.42 4.40
CA ARG A 170 -27.82 1.51 5.10
C ARG A 170 -27.43 1.23 6.55
N ALA A 171 -26.34 1.85 7.02
CA ALA A 171 -25.80 1.68 8.37
C ALA A 171 -26.42 2.69 9.36
#